data_AF-A0A376MT41-F1
#
_entry.id   AF-A0A376MT41-F1
#
_cell.length_a   1.000
_cell.length_b   1.000
_cell.length_c   1.000
_cell.angle_alpha   90.00
_cell.angle_beta   90.00
_cell.angle_gamma   90.00
#
_symmetry.space_group_name_H-M   'P 1'
#
loop_
_entity.id
_entity.type
_entity.pdbx_description
1 polymer ?
#
loop_
_entity_poly.entity_id
_entity_poly.type
_entity_poly.pdbx_seq_one_letter_code
_entity_poly.pdbx_strand_id
1 'polypeptide(L)'
;MDVEYGQYSVTLLVEGFPPSHAGTITVYEGSRPGTLNDFLGAMTEDDVMPEALRRFEAMVEEAARNAEAASQSAAAAKKSETAAASSKNAAKTSETNAANSAQAGSGLADCIGKLRDSS
;
A
#
# COMPACT_ATOMS: atom_id res chain seq x y z
N MET A 1 3.74 48.37 -1.06
CA MET A 1 3.22 47.65 -2.24
C MET A 1 3.62 46.21 -2.04
N ASP A 2 2.67 45.30 -2.08
CA ASP A 2 2.95 43.88 -1.93
C ASP A 2 3.62 43.36 -3.20
N VAL A 3 4.50 42.37 -3.06
CA VAL A 3 5.22 41.77 -4.18
C VAL A 3 4.31 40.80 -4.93
N GLU A 4 4.42 40.79 -6.26
CA GLU A 4 3.72 39.84 -7.12
C GLU A 4 4.51 38.52 -7.24
N TYR A 5 3.87 37.48 -7.74
CA TYR A 5 4.56 36.21 -8.02
C TYR A 5 5.48 36.38 -9.24
N GLY A 6 6.67 35.83 -9.19
CA GLY A 6 7.65 35.97 -10.26
C GLY A 6 9.10 35.90 -9.81
N GLN A 7 10.01 36.03 -10.78
CA GLN A 7 11.44 36.05 -10.54
C GLN A 7 11.95 37.49 -10.50
N TYR A 8 12.72 37.81 -9.47
CA TYR A 8 13.25 39.16 -9.25
C TYR A 8 14.77 39.14 -9.14
N SER A 9 15.42 40.03 -9.89
CA SER A 9 16.86 40.26 -9.79
C SER A 9 17.14 41.25 -8.65
N VAL A 10 18.05 40.88 -7.75
CA VAL A 10 18.43 41.67 -6.58
C VAL A 10 19.79 42.32 -6.82
N THR A 11 19.83 43.64 -6.64
CA THR A 11 21.05 44.43 -6.74
C THR A 11 21.21 45.26 -5.48
N LEU A 12 22.38 45.19 -4.86
CA LEU A 12 22.74 45.97 -3.68
C LEU A 12 23.41 47.27 -4.10
N LEU A 13 22.83 48.37 -3.65
CA LEU A 13 23.41 49.70 -3.79
C LEU A 13 23.95 50.15 -2.43
N VAL A 14 25.27 50.37 -2.37
CA VAL A 14 25.95 50.91 -1.18
C VAL A 14 26.60 52.23 -1.58
N GLU A 15 26.40 53.29 -0.79
CA GLU A 15 27.00 54.59 -1.06
C GLU A 15 28.53 54.47 -1.14
N GLY A 16 29.10 54.92 -2.26
CA GLY A 16 30.54 54.86 -2.53
C GLY A 16 31.05 53.58 -3.20
N PHE A 17 30.18 52.60 -3.48
CA PHE A 17 30.54 51.37 -4.19
C PHE A 17 29.67 51.16 -5.43
N PRO A 18 30.21 50.52 -6.49
CA PRO A 18 29.40 50.18 -7.66
C PRO A 18 28.25 49.23 -7.27
N PRO A 19 27.06 49.36 -7.89
CA PRO A 19 25.96 48.44 -7.66
C PRO A 19 26.41 47.00 -7.89
N SER A 20 26.12 46.12 -6.93
CA SER A 20 26.54 44.72 -6.97
C SER A 20 25.33 43.82 -7.12
N HIS A 21 25.36 42.91 -8.10
CA HIS A 21 24.32 41.92 -8.28
C HIS A 21 24.43 40.86 -7.18
N ALA A 22 23.41 40.76 -6.32
CA ALA A 22 23.37 39.81 -5.22
C ALA A 22 22.82 38.44 -5.64
N GLY A 23 22.00 38.39 -6.69
CA GLY A 23 21.40 37.17 -7.21
C GLY A 23 19.95 37.37 -7.62
N THR A 24 19.21 36.27 -7.77
CA THR A 24 17.77 36.24 -8.09
C THR A 24 16.99 35.55 -6.99
N ILE A 25 15.82 36.09 -6.66
CA ILE A 25 14.84 35.47 -5.77
C ILE A 25 13.58 35.11 -6.56
N THR A 26 12.85 34.10 -6.10
CA THR A 26 11.61 33.63 -6.72
C THR A 26 10.49 33.74 -5.70
N VAL A 27 9.43 34.46 -6.04
CA VAL A 27 8.19 34.56 -5.26
C VAL A 27 7.18 33.60 -5.87
N TYR A 28 6.68 32.67 -5.06
CA TYR A 28 5.70 31.68 -5.49
C TYR A 28 4.27 32.17 -5.21
N GLU A 29 3.28 31.66 -5.94
CA GLU A 29 1.86 32.03 -5.76
C GLU A 29 1.32 31.72 -4.36
N GLY A 30 1.89 30.73 -3.66
CA GLY A 30 1.52 30.36 -2.30
C GLY A 30 2.31 31.09 -1.20
N SER A 31 3.22 31.98 -1.57
CA SER A 31 4.04 32.71 -0.60
C SER A 31 3.23 33.70 0.22
N ARG A 32 3.65 33.94 1.47
CA ARG A 32 2.96 34.88 2.37
C ARG A 32 2.99 36.31 1.76
N PRO A 33 1.90 37.09 1.85
CA PRO A 33 1.89 38.47 1.39
C PRO A 33 2.95 39.29 2.12
N GLY A 34 3.71 40.10 1.38
CA GLY A 34 4.79 40.92 1.92
C GLY A 34 5.45 41.77 0.86
N THR A 35 6.45 42.55 1.26
CA THR A 35 7.25 43.36 0.33
C THR A 35 8.44 42.54 -0.18
N LEU A 36 8.99 42.89 -1.35
CA LEU A 36 10.16 42.20 -1.93
C LEU A 36 11.34 42.10 -0.94
N ASN A 37 11.49 43.08 -0.06
CA ASN A 37 12.54 43.09 0.97
C ASN A 37 12.31 42.03 2.06
N ASP A 38 11.06 41.67 2.35
CA ASP A 38 10.72 40.63 3.35
C ASP A 38 11.15 39.24 2.86
N PHE A 39 11.20 39.04 1.53
CA PHE A 39 11.68 37.81 0.90
C PHE A 39 13.21 37.67 0.89
N LEU A 40 13.96 38.72 1.26
CA LEU A 40 15.42 38.65 1.38
C LEU A 40 15.89 38.02 2.70
N GLY A 41 15.07 38.11 3.75
CA GLY A 41 15.39 37.62 5.10
C GLY A 41 14.55 36.45 5.58
N ALA A 42 13.41 36.18 4.94
CA ALA A 42 12.60 35.02 5.25
C ALA A 42 13.20 33.78 4.57
N MET A 43 14.03 33.02 5.28
CA MET A 43 14.15 31.58 5.01
C MET A 43 12.72 31.04 5.09
N THR A 44 12.12 30.70 3.95
CA THR A 44 10.77 30.15 3.94
C THR A 44 10.85 28.69 4.38
N GLU A 45 9.88 28.21 5.16
CA GLU A 45 9.85 26.80 5.60
C GLU A 45 9.86 25.81 4.40
N ASP A 46 9.48 26.29 3.21
CA ASP A 46 9.58 25.58 1.93
C ASP A 46 11.03 25.38 1.44
N ASP A 47 11.98 26.22 1.86
CA ASP A 47 13.42 26.02 1.57
C ASP A 47 14.04 24.93 2.46
N VAL A 48 13.40 24.58 3.57
CA VAL A 48 13.93 23.63 4.57
C VAL A 48 13.49 22.19 4.27
N MET A 49 12.31 21.99 3.66
CA MET A 49 11.81 20.67 3.24
C MET A 49 11.46 20.66 1.74
N PRO A 50 12.35 20.16 0.87
CA PRO A 50 12.08 20.09 -0.57
C PRO A 50 10.80 19.29 -0.87
N GLU A 51 10.02 19.73 -1.85
CA GLU A 51 8.78 19.02 -2.28
C GLU A 51 9.04 17.54 -2.60
N ALA A 52 10.23 17.23 -3.12
CA ALA A 52 10.69 15.86 -3.37
C ALA A 52 10.75 15.01 -2.09
N LEU A 53 11.17 15.59 -0.96
CA LEU A 53 11.24 14.90 0.33
C LEU A 53 9.85 14.62 0.87
N ARG A 54 8.91 15.57 0.75
CA ARG A 54 7.50 15.36 1.12
C ARG A 54 6.84 14.26 0.29
N ARG A 55 7.10 14.22 -1.03
CA ARG A 55 6.60 13.15 -1.92
C ARG A 55 7.26 11.81 -1.59
N PHE A 56 8.53 11.81 -1.22
CA PHE A 56 9.24 10.61 -0.79
C PHE A 56 8.66 10.04 0.51
N GLU A 57 8.41 10.86 1.52
CA GLU A 57 7.77 10.42 2.76
C GLU A 57 6.39 9.80 2.51
N ALA A 58 5.56 10.46 1.69
CA ALA A 58 4.25 9.91 1.30
C ALA A 58 4.37 8.55 0.59
N MET A 59 5.36 8.39 -0.28
CA MET A 59 5.63 7.13 -0.99
C MET A 59 6.11 6.03 -0.02
N VAL A 60 6.92 6.37 0.97
CA VAL A 60 7.39 5.42 1.99
C VAL A 60 6.23 4.94 2.86
N GLU A 61 5.34 5.84 3.27
CA GLU A 61 4.12 5.47 4.01
C GLU A 61 3.21 4.56 3.18
N GLU A 62 3.04 4.86 1.89
CA GLU A 62 2.29 4.01 0.98
C GLU A 62 2.95 2.63 0.79
N ALA A 63 4.27 2.59 0.62
CA ALA A 63 5.03 1.34 0.51
C ALA A 63 4.89 0.49 1.77
N ALA A 64 4.95 1.09 2.96
CA ALA A 64 4.74 0.40 4.23
C ALA A 64 3.33 -0.19 4.33
N ARG A 65 2.29 0.57 3.95
CA ARG A 65 0.91 0.06 3.91
C ARG A 65 0.73 -1.07 2.91
N ASN A 66 1.33 -0.95 1.73
CA ASN A 66 1.27 -1.99 0.69
C ASN A 66 1.98 -3.27 1.13
N ALA A 67 3.13 -3.16 1.78
CA ALA A 67 3.85 -4.31 2.34
C ALA A 67 3.02 -5.04 3.42
N GLU A 68 2.37 -4.28 4.30
CA GLU A 68 1.48 -4.84 5.33
C GLU A 68 0.27 -5.54 4.69
N ALA A 69 -0.38 -4.93 3.71
CA ALA A 69 -1.49 -5.55 2.97
C ALA A 69 -1.06 -6.84 2.23
N ALA A 70 0.14 -6.84 1.65
CA ALA A 70 0.71 -8.02 1.00
C ALA A 70 1.00 -9.14 2.02
N SER A 71 1.55 -8.81 3.19
CA SER A 71 1.79 -9.75 4.29
C SER A 71 0.48 -10.41 4.75
N GLN A 72 -0.57 -9.61 4.98
CA GLN A 72 -1.89 -10.10 5.37
C GLN A 72 -2.50 -11.00 4.28
N SER A 73 -2.36 -10.60 3.02
CA SER A 73 -2.83 -11.39 1.87
C SER A 73 -2.11 -12.75 1.77
N ALA A 74 -0.79 -12.78 2.00
CA ALA A 74 -0.02 -14.02 2.02
C ALA A 74 -0.45 -14.94 3.18
N ALA A 75 -0.70 -14.37 4.37
CA ALA A 75 -1.21 -15.12 5.51
C ALA A 75 -2.61 -15.71 5.23
N ALA A 76 -3.50 -14.94 4.60
CA ALA A 76 -4.82 -15.41 4.19
C ALA A 76 -4.73 -16.53 3.14
N ALA A 77 -3.83 -16.40 2.16
CA ALA A 77 -3.59 -17.43 1.16
C ALA A 77 -3.11 -18.76 1.79
N LYS A 78 -2.17 -18.71 2.74
CA LYS A 78 -1.68 -19.89 3.46
C LYS A 78 -2.78 -20.56 4.28
N LYS A 79 -3.66 -19.77 4.89
CA LYS A 79 -4.85 -20.29 5.60
C LYS A 79 -5.80 -20.98 4.62
N SER A 80 -6.02 -20.39 3.44
CA SER A 80 -6.86 -20.96 2.39
C SER A 80 -6.28 -22.27 1.85
N GLU A 81 -4.97 -22.35 1.63
CA GLU A 81 -4.27 -23.57 1.22
C GLU A 81 -4.49 -24.70 2.25
N THR A 82 -4.33 -24.37 3.54
CA THR A 82 -4.55 -25.33 4.63
C THR A 82 -6.00 -25.82 4.65
N ALA A 83 -6.97 -24.91 4.50
CA ALA A 83 -8.38 -25.27 4.44
C ALA A 83 -8.69 -26.17 3.23
N ALA A 84 -8.14 -25.87 2.06
CA ALA A 84 -8.31 -26.71 0.87
C ALA A 84 -7.71 -28.11 1.05
N ALA A 85 -6.55 -28.23 1.69
CA ALA A 85 -5.94 -29.52 2.03
C ALA A 85 -6.83 -30.32 3.00
N SER A 86 -7.38 -29.66 4.04
CA SER A 86 -8.35 -30.29 4.95
C SER A 86 -9.61 -30.75 4.22
N SER A 87 -10.19 -29.94 3.34
CA SER A 87 -11.35 -30.30 2.53
C SER A 87 -11.07 -31.50 1.61
N LYS A 88 -9.88 -31.55 0.99
CA LYS A 88 -9.46 -32.70 0.18
C LYS A 88 -9.41 -33.99 0.99
N ASN A 89 -8.86 -33.93 2.21
CA ASN A 89 -8.79 -35.10 3.09
C ASN A 89 -10.18 -35.54 3.54
N ALA A 90 -11.06 -34.59 3.89
CA ALA A 90 -12.44 -34.89 4.24
C ALA A 90 -13.19 -35.57 3.08
N ALA A 91 -13.02 -35.08 1.86
CA ALA A 91 -13.62 -35.69 0.67
C ALA A 91 -13.15 -37.14 0.45
N LYS A 92 -11.85 -37.41 0.62
CA LYS A 92 -11.30 -38.76 0.51
C LYS A 92 -11.84 -39.71 1.59
N THR A 93 -12.01 -39.22 2.81
CA THR A 93 -12.65 -39.98 3.90
C THR A 93 -14.11 -40.28 3.56
N SER A 94 -14.86 -39.30 3.05
CA SER A 94 -16.24 -39.52 2.59
C SER A 94 -16.34 -40.54 1.46
N GLU A 95 -15.41 -40.51 0.49
CA GLU A 95 -15.33 -41.52 -0.59
C GLU A 95 -15.12 -42.93 -0.02
N THR A 96 -14.19 -43.07 0.93
CA THR A 96 -13.90 -44.35 1.60
C THR A 96 -15.12 -44.87 2.37
N ASN A 97 -15.79 -43.98 3.10
CA ASN A 97 -16.99 -44.34 3.86
C ASN A 97 -18.13 -44.77 2.94
N ALA A 98 -18.35 -44.08 1.82
CA ALA A 98 -19.35 -44.45 0.84
C ALA A 98 -19.07 -45.83 0.23
N ALA A 99 -17.80 -46.13 -0.10
CA ALA A 99 -17.40 -47.44 -0.61
C ALA A 99 -17.66 -48.56 0.41
N ASN A 100 -17.28 -48.34 1.68
CA ASN A 100 -17.51 -49.30 2.76
C ASN A 100 -19.01 -49.55 2.99
N SER A 101 -19.84 -48.50 2.99
CA SER A 101 -21.29 -48.63 3.11
C SER A 101 -21.91 -49.41 1.95
N ALA A 102 -21.44 -49.19 0.72
CA ALA A 102 -21.89 -49.94 -0.45
C ALA A 102 -21.54 -51.44 -0.35
N GLN A 103 -20.32 -51.76 0.09
CA GLN A 103 -19.90 -53.15 0.33
C GLN A 103 -20.75 -53.83 1.40
N ALA A 104 -20.99 -53.16 2.54
CA ALA A 104 -21.84 -53.69 3.59
C ALA A 104 -23.28 -53.94 3.09
N GLY A 105 -23.84 -53.03 2.29
CA GLY A 105 -25.15 -53.20 1.67
C GLY A 105 -25.22 -54.40 0.72
N SER A 106 -24.18 -54.61 -0.09
CA SER A 106 -24.11 -55.77 -1.00
C SER A 106 -24.01 -57.11 -0.25
N GLY A 107 -23.23 -57.15 0.84
CA GLY A 107 -23.13 -58.35 1.69
C GLY A 107 -24.44 -58.66 2.39
N LEU A 108 -25.16 -57.62 2.86
CA LEU A 108 -26.49 -57.81 3.44
C LEU A 108 -27.48 -58.39 2.43
N ALA A 109 -27.45 -57.90 1.18
CA ALA A 109 -28.30 -58.41 0.11
C ALA A 109 -28.00 -59.88 -0.24
N ASP A 110 -26.72 -60.28 -0.31
CA ASP A 110 -26.33 -61.69 -0.54
C ASP A 110 -26.82 -62.61 0.57
N CYS A 111 -26.64 -62.21 1.84
CA CYS A 111 -27.12 -62.96 3.00
C CYS A 111 -28.64 -63.15 2.98
N ILE A 112 -29.40 -62.10 2.63
CA ILE A 112 -30.86 -62.18 2.51
C ILE A 112 -31.27 -63.14 1.38
N GLY A 113 -30.55 -63.13 0.25
CA GLY A 113 -30.80 -64.06 -0.85
C GLY A 113 -30.64 -65.52 -0.43
N LYS A 114 -29.51 -65.86 0.20
CA LYS A 114 -29.24 -67.24 0.66
C LYS A 114 -30.25 -67.75 1.68
N LEU A 115 -30.71 -66.89 2.58
CA LEU A 115 -31.77 -67.23 3.56
C LEU A 115 -33.10 -67.57 2.88
N ARG A 116 -33.46 -66.85 1.81
CA ARG A 116 -34.69 -67.09 1.04
C ARG A 116 -34.63 -68.43 0.30
N ASP A 117 -33.50 -68.74 -0.33
CA ASP A 117 -33.34 -69.99 -1.10
C ASP A 117 -33.27 -71.24 -0.20
N SER A 118 -33.07 -71.06 1.11
CA SER A 118 -32.98 -72.14 2.11
C SER A 118 -34.30 -72.42 2.85
N SER A 119 -35.38 -71.69 2.55
CA SER A 119 -36.72 -71.84 3.16
C SER A 119 -37.71 -72.44 2.17
#